data_AF-A0A6P7S6W9-F1
#
_entry.id   AF-A0A6P7S6W9-F1
#
_cell.length_a   1.000
_cell.length_b   1.000
_cell.length_c   1.000
_cell.angle_alpha   90.00
_cell.angle_beta   90.00
_cell.angle_gamma   90.00
#
_symmetry.space_group_name_H-M   'P 1'
#
loop_
_entity.id
_entity.type
_entity.pdbx_description
1 polymer ?
#
loop_
_entity_poly.entity_id
_entity_poly.type
_entity_poly.pdbx_seq_one_letter_code
_entity_poly.pdbx_strand_id
1 'polypeptide(L)'
;MVRRLNKGDAIKLFLDEFGLKDEQAESMFEMFDRDHNGELSLWEFHQFYTMIGNHAQDMLTLFEKLEKDEKGHIQIDAAWEAMKTMNTPSGRPLKETEIEMFLKAAAGEEKFIDLQKFVSLLCGLKLYKG
;
A
#
# COMPACT_ATOMS: atom_id res chain seq x y z
N MET A 1 -3.42 19.24 -22.63
CA MET A 1 -3.49 17.80 -22.95
C MET A 1 -3.17 17.05 -21.68
N VAL A 2 -4.20 16.58 -20.96
CA VAL A 2 -3.98 15.82 -19.71
C VAL A 2 -3.51 14.44 -20.15
N ARG A 3 -2.24 14.08 -19.89
CA ARG A 3 -1.78 12.71 -20.12
C ARG A 3 -2.48 11.83 -19.10
N ARG A 4 -3.23 10.84 -19.61
CA ARG A 4 -3.88 9.80 -18.83
C ARG A 4 -3.23 8.48 -19.22
N LEU A 5 -3.04 7.61 -18.24
CA LEU A 5 -2.46 6.30 -18.40
C LEU A 5 -3.59 5.28 -18.30
N ASN A 6 -3.95 4.63 -19.41
CA ASN A 6 -5.01 3.63 -19.38
C ASN A 6 -4.60 2.42 -18.51
N LYS A 7 -5.59 1.61 -18.10
CA LYS A 7 -5.33 0.38 -17.31
C LYS A 7 -4.22 -0.49 -17.93
N GLY A 8 -4.25 -0.77 -19.22
CA GLY A 8 -3.25 -1.65 -19.86
C GLY A 8 -1.82 -1.13 -19.73
N ASP A 9 -1.60 0.14 -20.02
CA ASP A 9 -0.28 0.79 -19.93
C ASP A 9 0.17 0.95 -18.47
N ALA A 10 -0.77 1.21 -17.55
CA ALA A 10 -0.49 1.29 -16.12
C ALA A 10 -0.07 -0.07 -15.55
N ILE A 11 -0.79 -1.13 -15.86
CA ILE A 11 -0.44 -2.50 -15.48
C ILE A 11 0.93 -2.86 -16.05
N LYS A 12 1.16 -2.62 -17.34
CA LYS A 12 2.46 -2.89 -17.95
C LYS A 12 3.60 -2.14 -17.25
N LEU A 13 3.38 -0.87 -16.93
CA LEU A 13 4.35 -0.07 -16.18
C LEU A 13 4.59 -0.64 -14.78
N PHE A 14 3.55 -1.09 -14.09
CA PHE A 14 3.63 -1.76 -12.80
C PHE A 14 4.44 -3.08 -12.87
N LEU A 15 4.22 -3.90 -13.89
CA LEU A 15 4.96 -5.13 -14.11
C LEU A 15 6.43 -4.85 -14.48
N ASP A 16 6.66 -3.99 -15.48
CA ASP A 16 7.98 -3.79 -16.10
C ASP A 16 8.89 -2.87 -15.25
N GLU A 17 8.37 -1.79 -14.67
CA GLU A 17 9.17 -0.82 -13.90
C GLU A 17 9.24 -1.14 -12.40
N PHE A 18 8.17 -1.70 -11.84
CA PHE A 18 8.07 -1.98 -10.40
C PHE A 18 8.17 -3.48 -10.06
N GLY A 19 8.24 -4.36 -11.06
CA GLY A 19 8.41 -5.81 -10.85
C GLY A 19 7.19 -6.46 -10.20
N LEU A 20 6.00 -5.91 -10.44
CA LEU A 20 4.74 -6.35 -9.84
C LEU A 20 4.23 -7.62 -10.54
N LYS A 21 3.33 -8.37 -9.88
CA LYS A 21 2.55 -9.45 -10.51
C LYS A 21 1.23 -8.90 -11.05
N ASP A 22 0.59 -9.62 -11.99
CA ASP A 22 -0.67 -9.17 -12.61
C ASP A 22 -1.75 -8.81 -11.58
N GLU A 23 -2.03 -9.71 -10.63
CA GLU A 23 -3.06 -9.51 -9.60
C GLU A 23 -2.75 -8.30 -8.68
N GLN A 24 -1.47 -8.09 -8.39
CA GLN A 24 -1.01 -6.97 -7.58
C GLN A 24 -1.12 -5.66 -8.35
N ALA A 25 -0.67 -5.66 -9.61
CA ALA A 25 -0.77 -4.50 -10.49
C ALA A 25 -2.23 -4.07 -10.68
N GLU A 26 -3.16 -5.02 -10.82
CA GLU A 26 -4.60 -4.74 -10.90
C GLU A 26 -5.12 -4.13 -9.60
N SER A 27 -4.77 -4.72 -8.46
CA SER A 27 -5.17 -4.19 -7.15
C SER A 27 -4.61 -2.78 -6.90
N MET A 28 -3.37 -2.52 -7.30
CA MET A 28 -2.76 -1.20 -7.24
C MET A 28 -3.44 -0.22 -8.18
N PHE A 29 -3.74 -0.63 -9.41
CA PHE A 29 -4.45 0.23 -10.35
C PHE A 29 -5.79 0.69 -9.76
N GLU A 30 -6.62 -0.25 -9.29
CA GLU A 30 -7.92 0.04 -8.70
C GLU A 30 -7.83 0.90 -7.44
N MET A 31 -6.75 0.77 -6.67
CA MET A 31 -6.51 1.60 -5.48
C MET A 31 -6.24 3.07 -5.83
N PHE A 32 -5.51 3.34 -6.92
CA PHE A 32 -5.12 4.69 -7.30
C PHE A 32 -6.08 5.35 -8.29
N ASP A 33 -6.84 4.57 -9.06
CA ASP A 33 -7.95 5.01 -9.91
C ASP A 33 -9.13 5.46 -9.04
N ARG A 34 -9.05 6.69 -8.52
CA ARG A 34 -9.98 7.22 -7.52
C ARG A 34 -11.34 7.55 -8.10
N ASP A 35 -11.37 7.91 -9.37
CA ASP A 35 -12.61 8.19 -10.08
C ASP A 35 -13.17 6.95 -10.81
N HIS A 36 -12.49 5.81 -10.70
CA HIS A 36 -12.87 4.52 -11.28
C HIS A 36 -13.15 4.63 -12.78
N ASN A 37 -12.40 5.49 -13.47
CA ASN A 37 -12.62 5.76 -14.89
C ASN A 37 -11.84 4.79 -15.80
N GLY A 38 -11.01 3.89 -15.23
CA GLY A 38 -10.18 2.95 -15.97
C GLY A 38 -8.89 3.57 -16.53
N GLU A 39 -8.53 4.78 -16.09
CA GLU A 39 -7.34 5.53 -16.46
C GLU A 39 -6.75 6.28 -15.25
N LEU A 40 -5.45 6.14 -15.02
CA LEU A 40 -4.75 6.99 -14.05
C LEU A 40 -4.45 8.35 -14.67
N SER A 41 -5.02 9.39 -14.07
CA SER A 41 -4.60 10.76 -14.32
C SER A 41 -3.16 10.99 -13.84
N LEU A 42 -2.51 12.03 -14.38
CA LEU A 42 -1.15 12.42 -13.93
C LEU A 42 -1.07 12.63 -12.42
N TRP A 43 -2.15 13.11 -11.79
CA TRP A 43 -2.20 13.31 -10.34
C TRP A 43 -2.25 11.97 -9.60
N GLU A 44 -3.08 11.03 -10.02
CA GLU A 44 -3.17 9.68 -9.42
C GLU A 44 -1.87 8.91 -9.59
N PHE A 45 -1.28 8.97 -10.79
CA PHE A 45 0.03 8.39 -11.05
C PHE A 45 1.13 9.03 -10.20
N HIS A 46 1.11 10.36 -10.03
CA HIS A 46 2.06 11.05 -9.15
C HIS A 46 1.89 10.61 -7.70
N GLN A 47 0.66 10.44 -7.22
CA GLN A 47 0.38 9.92 -5.88
C GLN A 47 0.95 8.50 -5.73
N PHE A 48 0.70 7.61 -6.70
CA PHE A 48 1.29 6.27 -6.74
C PHE A 48 2.82 6.33 -6.67
N TYR A 49 3.46 7.10 -7.56
CA TYR A 49 4.91 7.18 -7.63
C TYR A 49 5.55 7.75 -6.35
N THR A 50 4.90 8.75 -5.75
CA THR A 50 5.39 9.39 -4.50
C THR A 50 5.21 8.46 -3.29
N MET A 51 4.10 7.72 -3.24
CA MET A 51 3.76 6.89 -2.08
C MET A 51 4.39 5.50 -2.14
N ILE A 52 4.28 4.85 -3.28
CA ILE A 52 4.69 3.46 -3.52
C ILE A 52 6.03 3.41 -4.23
N GLY A 53 6.20 4.17 -5.31
CA GLY A 53 7.30 4.09 -6.28
C GLY A 53 8.58 3.37 -5.81
N ASN A 54 9.44 4.04 -5.04
CA ASN A 54 10.75 3.49 -4.63
C ASN A 54 10.68 2.31 -3.64
N HIS A 55 9.52 2.06 -3.05
CA HIS A 55 9.31 1.02 -2.03
C HIS A 55 8.24 0.01 -2.43
N ALA A 56 7.79 0.03 -3.68
CA ALA A 56 6.69 -0.82 -4.16
C ALA A 56 6.95 -2.29 -3.84
N GLN A 57 8.13 -2.74 -4.24
CA GLN A 57 8.54 -4.12 -4.12
C GLN A 57 8.76 -4.53 -2.67
N ASP A 58 9.35 -3.66 -1.84
CA ASP A 58 9.53 -3.90 -0.40
C ASP A 58 8.18 -4.02 0.31
N MET A 59 7.24 -3.13 -0.01
CA MET A 59 5.90 -3.12 0.59
C MET A 59 5.13 -4.38 0.23
N LEU A 60 5.20 -4.83 -1.02
CA LEU A 60 4.49 -6.03 -1.47
C LEU A 60 5.15 -7.30 -0.98
N THR A 61 6.47 -7.36 -0.97
CA THR A 61 7.20 -8.48 -0.37
C THR A 61 6.85 -8.60 1.11
N LEU A 62 6.73 -7.46 1.81
CA LEU A 62 6.27 -7.45 3.18
C LEU A 62 4.80 -7.88 3.29
N PHE A 63 3.93 -7.43 2.39
CA PHE A 63 2.53 -7.84 2.36
C PHE A 63 2.41 -9.35 2.17
N GLU A 64 3.03 -9.93 1.14
CA GLU A 64 3.07 -11.37 0.86
C GLU A 64 3.66 -12.16 2.03
N LYS A 65 4.67 -11.63 2.70
CA LYS A 65 5.29 -12.28 3.88
C LYS A 65 4.34 -12.34 5.08
N LEU A 66 3.47 -11.35 5.23
CA LEU A 66 2.49 -11.27 6.31
C LEU A 66 1.17 -11.97 5.98
N GLU A 67 0.86 -12.05 4.69
CA GLU A 67 -0.28 -12.76 4.16
C GLU A 67 -0.06 -14.27 4.29
N LYS A 68 -0.63 -14.86 5.34
CA LYS A 68 -0.52 -16.30 5.58
C LYS A 68 -1.58 -17.14 4.88
N ASP A 69 -2.69 -16.50 4.51
CA ASP A 69 -3.89 -17.22 4.10
C ASP A 69 -4.06 -17.29 2.57
N GLU A 70 -3.15 -16.68 1.78
CA GLU A 70 -3.24 -16.54 0.29
C GLU A 70 -4.62 -16.05 -0.19
N LYS A 71 -5.30 -15.27 0.67
CA LYS A 71 -6.67 -14.79 0.47
C LYS A 71 -6.75 -13.30 0.15
N GLY A 72 -5.61 -12.64 -0.03
CA GLY A 72 -5.47 -11.19 -0.17
C GLY A 72 -5.61 -10.42 1.14
N HIS A 73 -5.45 -11.07 2.30
CA HIS A 73 -5.72 -10.47 3.61
C HIS A 73 -4.66 -10.81 4.65
N ILE A 74 -4.23 -9.79 5.40
CA ILE A 74 -3.35 -9.91 6.57
C ILE A 74 -4.19 -9.82 7.85
N GLN A 75 -4.00 -10.75 8.77
CA GLN A 75 -4.61 -10.67 10.10
C GLN A 75 -4.01 -9.52 10.91
N ILE A 76 -4.82 -8.82 11.71
CA ILE A 76 -4.35 -7.70 12.55
C ILE A 76 -3.12 -8.08 13.39
N ASP A 77 -3.09 -9.30 13.95
CA ASP A 77 -1.97 -9.76 14.77
C ASP A 77 -0.65 -9.83 13.98
N ALA A 78 -0.71 -10.25 12.72
CA ALA A 78 0.46 -10.30 11.85
C ALA A 78 0.94 -8.89 11.47
N ALA A 79 0.01 -7.99 11.14
CA ALA A 79 0.31 -6.59 10.85
C ALA A 79 0.89 -5.86 12.08
N TRP A 80 0.40 -6.19 13.29
CA TRP A 80 0.91 -5.68 14.55
C TRP A 80 2.39 -6.04 14.76
N GLU A 81 2.75 -7.31 14.60
CA GLU A 81 4.15 -7.75 14.71
C GLU A 81 5.04 -7.09 13.65
N ALA A 82 4.54 -6.90 12.42
CA ALA A 82 5.28 -6.20 11.37
C ALA A 82 5.58 -4.74 11.76
N MET A 83 4.57 -4.03 12.26
CA MET A 83 4.67 -2.61 12.63
C MET A 83 5.63 -2.38 13.80
N LYS A 84 5.78 -3.34 14.72
CA LYS A 84 6.81 -3.26 15.78
C LYS A 84 8.23 -3.23 15.25
N THR A 85 8.46 -3.86 14.10
CA THR A 85 9.80 -3.88 13.45
C THR A 85 10.06 -2.63 12.61
N MET A 86 9.05 -1.79 12.42
CA MET A 86 9.15 -0.56 11.65
C MET A 86 9.54 0.63 12.52
N ASN A 87 10.24 1.57 11.89
CA ASN A 87 10.57 2.86 12.46
C ASN A 87 9.73 3.97 11.82
N THR A 88 9.50 5.04 12.57
CA THR A 88 8.96 6.29 12.04
C THR A 88 9.92 6.89 11.01
N PRO A 89 9.48 7.88 10.22
CA PRO A 89 10.37 8.64 9.34
C PRO A 89 11.55 9.31 10.07
N SER A 90 11.41 9.58 11.38
CA SER A 90 12.48 10.10 12.24
C SER A 90 13.48 9.04 12.73
N GLY A 91 13.29 7.76 12.36
CA GLY A 91 14.18 6.65 12.69
C GLY A 91 13.96 6.06 14.08
N ARG A 92 12.95 6.52 14.85
CA ARG A 92 12.58 5.90 16.13
C ARG A 92 11.62 4.73 15.92
N PRO A 93 11.62 3.70 16.78
CA PRO A 93 10.60 2.66 16.73
C PRO A 93 9.22 3.23 17.04
N LEU A 94 8.20 2.59 16.46
CA LEU A 94 6.80 2.87 16.76
C LEU A 94 6.43 2.39 18.16
N LYS A 95 5.66 3.20 18.90
CA LYS A 95 5.07 2.80 20.18
C LYS A 95 3.84 1.95 19.94
N GLU A 96 3.55 1.03 20.86
CA GLU A 96 2.36 0.17 20.78
C GLU A 96 1.05 0.97 20.59
N THR A 97 0.91 2.11 21.27
CA THR A 97 -0.25 3.01 21.10
C THR A 97 -0.35 3.61 19.70
N GLU A 98 0.79 3.89 19.05
CA GLU A 98 0.83 4.42 17.68
C GLU A 98 0.46 3.31 16.69
N ILE A 99 1.00 2.11 16.90
CA ILE A 99 0.68 0.91 16.11
C ILE A 99 -0.83 0.61 16.19
N GLU A 100 -1.41 0.64 17.39
CA GLU A 100 -2.84 0.44 17.60
C GLU A 100 -3.68 1.48 16.86
N MET A 101 -3.27 2.75 16.91
CA MET A 101 -3.94 3.82 16.18
C MET A 101 -3.90 3.60 14.66
N PHE A 102 -2.74 3.24 14.10
CA PHE A 102 -2.60 2.96 12.66
C PHE A 102 -3.42 1.75 12.23
N LEU A 103 -3.38 0.66 13.00
CA LEU A 103 -4.14 -0.55 12.68
C LEU A 103 -5.64 -0.34 12.82
N LYS A 104 -6.11 0.38 13.85
CA LYS A 104 -7.53 0.75 13.96
C LYS A 104 -7.97 1.66 12.82
N ALA A 105 -7.13 2.61 12.41
CA ALA A 105 -7.46 3.51 11.30
C ALA A 105 -7.55 2.76 9.95
N ALA A 106 -6.71 1.74 9.74
CA ALA A 106 -6.69 0.98 8.49
C ALA A 106 -7.73 -0.16 8.46
N ALA A 107 -7.79 -0.97 9.51
CA ALA A 107 -8.66 -2.15 9.57
C ALA A 107 -10.13 -1.79 9.87
N GLY A 108 -10.36 -0.70 10.61
CA GLY A 108 -11.71 -0.29 11.02
C GLY A 108 -12.34 -1.29 11.98
N GLU A 109 -13.57 -1.72 11.68
CA GLU A 109 -14.28 -2.78 12.43
C GLU A 109 -13.84 -4.19 12.00
N GLU A 110 -13.15 -4.31 10.87
CA GLU A 110 -12.69 -5.58 10.33
C GLU A 110 -11.42 -6.03 11.03
N LYS A 111 -11.26 -7.34 11.24
CA LYS A 111 -10.07 -7.92 11.89
C LYS A 111 -8.94 -8.26 10.92
N PHE A 112 -9.04 -7.77 9.68
CA PHE A 112 -8.10 -8.04 8.61
C PHE A 112 -7.77 -6.77 7.83
N ILE A 113 -6.59 -6.79 7.20
CA ILE A 113 -6.03 -5.70 6.41
C ILE A 113 -5.75 -6.26 5.01
N ASP A 114 -6.52 -5.79 4.02
CA ASP A 114 -6.25 -6.03 2.61
C ASP A 114 -5.07 -5.17 2.10
N LEU A 115 -4.67 -5.38 0.85
CA LEU A 115 -3.56 -4.64 0.23
C LEU A 115 -3.80 -3.12 0.24
N GLN A 116 -5.04 -2.68 0.00
CA GLN A 116 -5.39 -1.26 -0.04
C GLN A 116 -5.23 -0.60 1.33
N LYS A 117 -5.71 -1.24 2.38
CA LYS A 117 -5.57 -0.82 3.77
C LYS A 117 -4.11 -0.85 4.22
N PHE A 118 -3.36 -1.87 3.79
CA PHE A 118 -1.94 -1.99 4.13
C PHE A 118 -1.11 -0.86 3.52
N VAL A 119 -1.31 -0.56 2.25
CA VAL A 119 -0.67 0.58 1.59
C VAL A 119 -1.07 1.88 2.29
N SER A 120 -2.35 2.07 2.58
CA SER A 120 -2.84 3.28 3.27
C SER A 120 -2.20 3.47 4.64
N LEU A 121 -2.02 2.39 5.39
CA LEU A 121 -1.37 2.36 6.69
C LEU A 121 0.10 2.78 6.61
N LEU A 122 0.84 2.22 5.66
CA LEU A 122 2.25 2.56 5.47
C LEU A 122 2.45 3.97 4.91
N CYS A 123 1.53 4.44 4.07
CA CYS A 123 1.50 5.84 3.62
C CYS A 123 1.24 6.79 4.79
N GLY A 124 0.30 6.45 5.67
CA GLY A 124 0.06 7.16 6.92
C GLY A 124 1.30 7.23 7.79
N LEU A 125 2.04 6.12 7.90
CA LEU A 125 3.31 6.06 8.64
C LEU A 125 4.40 6.95 8.00
N LYS A 126 4.52 6.97 6.67
CA LYS A 126 5.50 7.84 5.97
C LYS A 126 5.22 9.33 6.17
N LEU A 127 3.94 9.71 6.30
CA LEU A 127 3.52 11.10 6.53
C LEU A 127 3.50 11.47 8.01
N TYR A 128 3.64 10.48 8.90
CA TYR A 128 3.61 10.68 10.34
C TYR A 128 4.85 11.43 10.81
N LYS A 129 4.64 12.70 11.19
CA LYS A 129 5.63 13.53 11.88
C LYS A 129 5.46 13.33 13.38
N GLY A 130 5.85 12.15 13.85
CA GLY A 130 5.84 11.79 15.27
C GLY A 130 6.98 12.38 16.06
#